data_AF-A0A5Q4EMU3-F1
#
_entry.id   AF-A0A5Q4EMU3-F1
#
_cell.length_a   1.000
_cell.length_b   1.000
_cell.length_c   1.000
_cell.angle_alpha   90.00
_cell.angle_beta   90.00
_cell.angle_gamma   90.00
#
_symmetry.space_group_name_H-M   'P 1'
#
loop_
_entity.id
_entity.type
_entity.pdbx_description
1 polymer ?
#
loop_
_entity_poly.entity_id
_entity_poly.type
_entity_poly.pdbx_seq_one_letter_code
_entity_poly.pdbx_strand_id
1 'polypeptide(L)'
;MPNSRTWLKVMLWAIGLGAAAGVLAVPFAAHFVTYRVTGTCLLVAGAALLMMANSRHMDREESRASGVLGMWIVIALFFLGIGLIWDFDTILDNAFGLTNLRFSYGMWTTMVWIVITGGPSMYFLRLLQTDRTRLPGLVGLTIAGAVFTLFMINTITGMFFVPRGAWNQSNASMRSGFWIGAMGLLAIGCLFGAQRPLVRPWRWIGVLCAAGAVAMALSGIWREISSKPGEKITIALISVAGVVCYANLLLLLSVRARQRWLVYSTIALAVVTTSLVNVIIIHEQKFGGDSLLERAIIAGIILTASGTLAVAVLARLHRPVPIGRSAEEIREITCICPQCRRKQEIATGQLAECSQCGLRIEIRVEMPVCPECDYPLHNLKSRRCPECGHLAGAEA
;
A
#
# COMPACT_ATOMS: atom_id res chain seq x y z
N MET A 1 0.91 22.22 15.20
CA MET A 1 2.32 22.08 15.67
C MET A 1 3.08 23.37 15.41
N PRO A 2 3.40 24.17 16.45
CA PRO A 2 4.09 25.45 16.29
C PRO A 2 5.57 25.35 15.83
N ASN A 3 6.19 24.15 15.81
CA ASN A 3 7.63 24.00 15.56
C ASN A 3 8.03 23.51 14.15
N SER A 4 7.09 23.30 13.23
CA SER A 4 7.41 22.78 11.87
C SER A 4 8.30 23.72 11.06
N ARG A 5 8.18 25.04 11.26
CA ARG A 5 9.04 26.05 10.62
C ARG A 5 10.49 25.97 11.10
N THR A 6 10.73 25.66 12.38
CA THR A 6 12.08 25.59 12.94
C THR A 6 12.83 24.37 12.41
N TRP A 7 12.15 23.21 12.34
CA TRP A 7 12.73 22.00 11.75
C TRP A 7 13.06 22.16 10.27
N LEU A 8 12.19 22.82 9.50
CA LEU A 8 12.46 23.09 8.08
C LEU A 8 13.70 23.96 7.89
N LYS A 9 13.89 24.98 8.74
CA LYS A 9 15.08 25.85 8.72
C LYS A 9 16.35 25.06 9.04
N VAL A 10 16.34 24.23 10.08
CA VAL A 10 17.49 23.40 10.45
C VAL A 10 17.86 22.44 9.32
N MET A 11 16.88 21.83 8.66
CA MET A 11 17.15 20.96 7.49
C MET A 11 17.75 21.73 6.31
N LEU A 12 17.22 22.91 5.99
CA LEU A 12 17.75 23.74 4.90
C LEU A 12 19.19 24.19 5.20
N TRP A 13 19.50 24.53 6.46
CA TRP A 13 20.87 24.84 6.88
C TRP A 13 21.80 23.63 6.78
N ALA A 14 21.36 22.44 7.19
CA ALA A 14 22.15 21.22 7.06
C ALA A 14 22.46 20.88 5.59
N ILE A 15 21.46 21.04 4.70
CA ILE A 15 21.64 20.85 3.25
C ILE A 15 22.60 21.91 2.69
N GLY A 16 22.42 23.18 3.06
CA GLY A 16 23.29 24.28 2.62
C GLY A 16 24.74 24.11 3.07
N LEU A 17 24.96 23.69 4.32
CA LEU A 17 26.29 23.35 4.84
C LEU A 17 26.89 22.15 4.12
N GLY A 18 26.10 21.12 3.83
CA GLY A 18 26.54 19.96 3.05
C GLY A 18 26.97 20.32 1.63
N ALA A 19 26.21 21.21 0.97
CA ALA A 19 26.55 21.71 -0.36
C ALA A 19 27.82 22.57 -0.34
N ALA A 20 27.95 23.48 0.64
CA ALA A 20 29.15 24.30 0.80
C ALA A 20 30.40 23.45 1.08
N ALA A 21 30.29 22.44 1.97
CA ALA A 21 31.37 21.49 2.24
C ALA A 21 31.77 20.69 0.99
N GLY A 22 30.79 20.27 0.18
CA GLY A 22 31.05 19.59 -1.10
C GLY A 22 31.82 20.46 -2.10
N VAL A 23 31.45 21.74 -2.25
CA VAL A 23 32.16 22.70 -3.13
C VAL A 23 33.58 22.99 -2.62
N LEU A 24 33.74 23.20 -1.31
CA LEU A 24 35.04 23.47 -0.69
C LEU A 24 35.98 22.26 -0.74
N ALA A 25 35.46 21.03 -0.83
CA ALA A 25 36.28 19.83 -0.93
C ALA A 25 36.92 19.61 -2.32
N VAL A 26 36.42 20.27 -3.37
CA VAL A 26 36.93 20.13 -4.75
C VAL A 26 38.42 20.49 -4.90
N PRO A 27 38.92 21.62 -4.35
CA PRO A 27 40.34 21.99 -4.50
C PRO A 27 41.31 21.28 -3.54
N PHE A 28 40.85 20.67 -2.44
CA PHE A 28 41.73 20.27 -1.32
C PHE A 28 41.84 18.77 -1.04
N ALA A 29 40.94 17.94 -1.58
CA ALA A 29 40.89 16.53 -1.22
C ALA A 29 41.24 15.62 -2.42
N ALA A 30 42.01 14.55 -2.14
CA ALA A 30 42.07 13.41 -3.04
C ALA A 30 40.64 12.98 -3.38
N HIS A 31 40.35 12.73 -4.66
CA HIS A 31 38.99 12.49 -5.18
C HIS A 31 38.14 11.53 -4.33
N PHE A 32 38.78 10.59 -3.61
CA PHE A 32 38.14 9.65 -2.71
C PHE A 32 37.50 10.27 -1.45
N VAL A 33 38.08 11.30 -0.82
CA VAL A 33 37.51 11.87 0.40
C VAL A 33 36.31 12.76 0.06
N THR A 34 36.39 13.51 -1.04
CA THR A 34 35.34 14.43 -1.50
C THR A 34 34.01 13.72 -1.76
N TYR A 35 34.02 12.57 -2.45
CA TYR A 35 32.77 11.83 -2.72
C TYR A 35 32.16 11.25 -1.44
N ARG A 36 33.00 10.82 -0.46
CA ARG A 36 32.52 10.24 0.81
C ARG A 36 31.81 11.29 1.68
N VAL A 37 32.42 12.45 1.80
CA VAL A 37 31.83 13.57 2.55
C VAL A 37 30.53 14.01 1.89
N THR A 38 30.55 14.23 0.56
CA THR A 38 29.35 14.63 -0.20
C THR A 38 28.23 13.59 -0.10
N GLY A 39 28.56 12.30 -0.26
CA GLY A 39 27.60 11.21 -0.12
C GLY A 39 26.98 11.15 1.28
N THR A 40 27.78 11.37 2.33
CA THR A 40 27.29 11.39 3.71
C THR A 40 26.31 12.56 3.93
N CYS A 41 26.64 13.76 3.42
CA CYS A 41 25.74 14.91 3.49
C CYS A 41 24.39 14.64 2.79
N LEU A 42 24.42 14.04 1.60
CA LEU A 42 23.20 13.66 0.87
C LEU A 42 22.38 12.62 1.63
N LEU A 43 23.05 11.62 2.22
CA LEU A 43 22.41 10.57 3.01
C LEU A 43 21.75 11.14 4.27
N VAL A 44 22.41 12.05 4.99
CA VAL A 44 21.84 12.76 6.15
C VAL A 44 20.60 13.56 5.75
N ALA A 45 20.68 14.31 4.65
CA ALA A 45 19.55 15.10 4.16
C ALA A 45 18.35 14.21 3.79
N GLY A 46 18.59 13.11 3.07
CA GLY A 46 17.56 12.13 2.71
C GLY A 46 16.94 11.47 3.93
N ALA A 47 17.75 11.03 4.91
CA ALA A 47 17.28 10.44 6.15
C ALA A 47 16.41 11.42 6.96
N ALA A 48 16.83 12.69 7.08
CA ALA A 48 16.05 13.72 7.76
C ALA A 48 14.69 13.99 7.08
N LEU A 49 14.64 13.99 5.74
CA LEU A 49 13.38 14.18 4.99
C LEU A 49 12.41 13.02 5.23
N LEU A 50 12.91 11.78 5.14
CA LEU A 50 12.11 10.58 5.39
C LEU A 50 11.66 10.49 6.86
N MET A 51 12.52 10.88 7.82
CA MET A 51 12.15 10.97 9.24
C MET A 51 10.99 11.94 9.47
N MET A 52 11.03 13.11 8.84
CA MET A 52 9.94 14.09 8.94
C MET A 52 8.65 13.60 8.30
N ALA A 53 8.73 12.86 7.19
CA ALA A 53 7.55 12.24 6.58
C ALA A 53 6.93 11.20 7.53
N ASN A 54 7.76 10.35 8.16
CA ASN A 54 7.33 9.32 9.10
C ASN A 54 6.84 9.88 10.44
N SER A 55 7.35 11.04 10.89
CA SER A 55 6.87 11.68 12.12
C SER A 55 5.40 12.11 12.01
N ARG A 56 4.97 12.57 10.83
CA ARG A 56 3.55 12.91 10.58
C ARG A 56 2.63 11.69 10.64
N HIS A 57 3.15 10.51 10.31
CA HIS A 57 2.43 9.25 10.50
C HIS A 57 2.38 8.84 11.97
N MET A 58 3.46 9.11 12.72
CA MET A 58 3.53 8.83 14.16
C MET A 58 2.51 9.63 14.99
N ASP A 59 2.19 10.86 14.57
CA ASP A 59 1.25 11.75 15.26
C ASP A 59 -0.21 11.27 15.22
N ARG A 60 -0.54 10.32 14.33
CA ARG A 60 -1.88 9.76 14.20
C ARG A 60 -1.93 8.41 14.93
N GLU A 61 -2.89 8.23 15.82
CA GLU A 61 -3.04 6.98 16.61
C GLU A 61 -3.18 5.75 15.68
N GLU A 62 -4.08 5.84 14.71
CA GLU A 62 -4.04 5.02 13.50
C GLU A 62 -2.78 5.41 12.71
N SER A 63 -1.83 4.56 12.37
CA SER A 63 -0.54 4.83 11.71
C SER A 63 0.64 5.16 12.62
N ARG A 64 0.45 5.24 13.94
CA ARG A 64 1.58 5.37 14.88
C ARG A 64 2.61 4.25 14.72
N ALA A 65 2.16 2.99 14.71
CA ALA A 65 3.04 1.83 14.54
C ALA A 65 3.77 1.85 13.18
N SER A 66 3.08 2.27 12.13
CA SER A 66 3.64 2.42 10.78
C SER A 66 4.73 3.51 10.75
N GLY A 67 4.48 4.66 11.39
CA GLY A 67 5.45 5.75 11.52
C GLY A 67 6.70 5.34 12.29
N VAL A 68 6.55 4.60 13.41
CA VAL A 68 7.67 4.09 14.20
C VAL A 68 8.51 3.09 13.39
N LEU A 69 7.88 2.14 12.69
CA LEU A 69 8.59 1.22 11.80
C LEU A 69 9.35 1.99 10.71
N GLY A 70 8.72 3.00 10.10
CA GLY A 70 9.36 3.86 9.09
C GLY A 70 10.58 4.58 9.62
N MET A 71 10.55 5.08 10.85
CA MET A 71 11.73 5.68 11.50
C MET A 71 12.86 4.67 11.67
N TRP A 72 12.57 3.45 12.16
CA TRP A 72 13.57 2.38 12.29
C TRP A 72 14.19 1.98 10.95
N ILE A 73 13.37 1.89 9.90
CA ILE A 73 13.85 1.64 8.53
C ILE A 73 14.83 2.73 8.09
N VAL A 74 14.49 4.00 8.30
CA VAL A 74 15.37 5.11 7.93
C VAL A 74 16.69 5.08 8.69
N ILE A 75 16.67 4.75 9.99
CA ILE A 75 17.89 4.59 10.80
C ILE A 75 18.76 3.45 10.25
N ALA A 76 18.17 2.29 9.97
CA ALA A 76 18.90 1.16 9.43
C ALA A 76 19.54 1.48 8.07
N LEU A 77 18.77 2.11 7.15
CA LEU A 77 19.28 2.54 5.85
C LEU A 77 20.38 3.60 5.97
N PHE A 78 20.30 4.49 6.96
CA PHE A 78 21.33 5.48 7.24
C PHE A 78 22.65 4.82 7.65
N PHE A 79 22.62 3.89 8.60
CA PHE A 79 23.84 3.20 9.03
C PHE A 79 24.46 2.34 7.92
N LEU A 80 23.64 1.60 7.16
CA LEU A 80 24.11 0.82 6.02
C LEU A 80 24.69 1.72 4.92
N GLY A 81 24.06 2.86 4.66
CA GLY A 81 24.54 3.85 3.69
C GLY A 81 25.88 4.45 4.10
N ILE A 82 26.09 4.77 5.38
CA ILE A 82 27.40 5.20 5.90
C ILE A 82 28.44 4.10 5.69
N GLY A 83 28.10 2.85 6.02
CA GLY A 83 29.02 1.71 5.84
C GLY A 83 29.47 1.55 4.38
N LEU A 84 28.54 1.71 3.43
CA LEU A 84 28.84 1.68 2.00
C LEU A 84 29.69 2.87 1.53
N ILE A 85 29.35 4.08 1.95
CA ILE A 85 30.06 5.31 1.53
C ILE A 85 31.51 5.25 2.00
N TRP A 86 31.74 4.82 3.24
CA TRP A 86 33.07 4.78 3.83
C TRP A 86 33.87 3.53 3.51
N ASP A 87 33.32 2.64 2.68
CA ASP A 87 33.95 1.39 2.26
C ASP A 87 34.45 0.59 3.47
N PHE A 88 33.50 0.24 4.35
CA PHE A 88 33.78 -0.49 5.59
C PHE A 88 34.53 -1.80 5.33
N ASP A 89 34.41 -2.39 4.15
CA ASP A 89 35.15 -3.59 3.73
C ASP A 89 36.65 -3.35 3.85
N THR A 90 37.16 -2.28 3.25
CA THR A 90 38.58 -1.92 3.29
C THR A 90 39.04 -1.61 4.71
N ILE A 91 38.19 -0.99 5.53
CA ILE A 91 38.51 -0.68 6.94
C ILE A 91 38.62 -1.98 7.75
N LEU A 92 37.64 -2.87 7.63
CA LEU A 92 37.61 -4.14 8.34
C LEU A 92 38.70 -5.10 7.87
N ASP A 93 39.04 -5.08 6.57
CA ASP A 93 40.13 -5.86 6.02
C ASP A 93 41.48 -5.43 6.62
N ASN A 94 41.75 -4.12 6.62
CA ASN A 94 42.98 -3.58 7.21
C ASN A 94 43.06 -3.78 8.74
N ALA A 95 41.93 -3.71 9.45
CA ALA A 95 41.91 -3.79 10.90
C ALA A 95 41.92 -5.24 11.43
N PHE A 96 41.26 -6.17 10.75
CA PHE A 96 41.01 -7.53 11.24
C PHE A 96 41.51 -8.63 10.31
N GLY A 97 42.08 -8.30 9.14
CA GLY A 97 42.58 -9.28 8.16
C GLY A 97 41.46 -10.08 7.47
N LEU A 98 40.24 -9.55 7.43
CA LEU A 98 39.05 -10.22 6.89
C LEU A 98 38.94 -10.10 5.36
N THR A 99 40.03 -10.44 4.65
CA THR A 99 40.25 -10.27 3.20
C THR A 99 39.22 -10.90 2.25
N ASN A 100 38.28 -11.70 2.78
CA ASN A 100 37.31 -12.46 1.98
C ASN A 100 35.83 -12.07 2.21
N LEU A 101 35.52 -11.20 3.17
CA LEU A 101 34.13 -10.85 3.46
C LEU A 101 33.61 -9.76 2.52
N ARG A 102 32.45 -10.02 1.89
CA ARG A 102 31.78 -9.10 0.95
C ARG A 102 30.79 -8.18 1.67
N PHE A 103 31.27 -7.43 2.65
CA PHE A 103 30.41 -6.59 3.48
C PHE A 103 29.66 -5.55 2.66
N SER A 104 30.29 -4.91 1.67
CA SER A 104 29.71 -3.86 0.82
C SER A 104 28.54 -4.39 0.01
N TYR A 105 28.72 -5.53 -0.64
CA TYR A 105 27.65 -6.20 -1.36
C TYR A 105 26.49 -6.58 -0.42
N GLY A 106 26.81 -7.10 0.75
CA GLY A 106 25.79 -7.45 1.74
C GLY A 106 25.03 -6.23 2.25
N MET A 107 25.71 -5.15 2.58
CA MET A 107 25.09 -3.88 2.98
C MET A 107 24.18 -3.33 1.89
N TRP A 108 24.65 -3.30 0.64
CA TRP A 108 23.86 -2.82 -0.49
C TRP A 108 22.59 -3.67 -0.71
N THR A 109 22.73 -5.00 -0.74
CA THR A 109 21.56 -5.89 -0.89
C THR A 109 20.60 -5.77 0.28
N THR A 110 21.09 -5.71 1.53
CA THR A 110 20.24 -5.47 2.71
C THR A 110 19.49 -4.16 2.61
N MET A 111 20.11 -3.06 2.14
CA MET A 111 19.40 -1.80 1.92
C MET A 111 18.25 -1.96 0.92
N VAL A 112 18.51 -2.63 -0.22
CA VAL A 112 17.48 -2.89 -1.23
C VAL A 112 16.34 -3.73 -0.64
N TRP A 113 16.63 -4.77 0.14
CA TRP A 113 15.62 -5.62 0.77
C TRP A 113 14.80 -4.88 1.82
N ILE A 114 15.43 -4.03 2.63
CA ILE A 114 14.75 -3.17 3.59
C ILE A 114 13.77 -2.23 2.87
N VAL A 115 14.17 -1.62 1.75
CA VAL A 115 13.27 -0.72 0.99
C VAL A 115 12.10 -1.49 0.39
N ILE A 116 12.38 -2.61 -0.29
CA ILE A 116 11.37 -3.42 -0.99
C ILE A 116 10.33 -4.01 -0.01
N THR A 117 10.75 -4.43 1.18
CA THR A 117 9.85 -5.09 2.16
C THR A 117 9.32 -4.13 3.22
N GLY A 118 10.08 -3.09 3.59
CA GLY A 118 9.73 -2.12 4.61
C GLY A 118 8.57 -1.23 4.20
N GLY A 119 8.54 -0.74 2.96
CA GLY A 119 7.43 0.03 2.41
C GLY A 119 6.08 -0.69 2.53
N PRO A 120 5.92 -1.89 1.93
CA PRO A 120 4.73 -2.70 2.09
C PRO A 120 4.39 -3.05 3.55
N SER A 121 5.39 -3.33 4.39
CA SER A 121 5.17 -3.62 5.83
C SER A 121 4.53 -2.45 6.57
N MET A 122 4.98 -1.21 6.31
CA MET A 122 4.35 0.00 6.84
C MET A 122 2.89 0.13 6.41
N TYR A 123 2.57 -0.22 5.16
CA TYR A 123 1.19 -0.21 4.65
C TYR A 123 0.33 -1.29 5.32
N PHE A 124 0.84 -2.52 5.46
CA PHE A 124 0.11 -3.62 6.10
C PHE A 124 -0.10 -3.40 7.61
N LEU A 125 0.85 -2.77 8.31
CA LEU A 125 0.66 -2.31 9.70
C LEU A 125 -0.50 -1.32 9.83
N ARG A 126 -0.71 -0.47 8.84
CA ARG A 126 -1.85 0.44 8.83
C ARG A 126 -3.16 -0.30 8.60
N LEU A 127 -3.18 -1.29 7.70
CA LEU A 127 -4.37 -2.13 7.48
C LEU A 127 -4.76 -2.94 8.72
N LEU A 128 -3.79 -3.32 9.56
CA LEU A 128 -4.02 -4.05 10.81
C LEU A 128 -4.86 -3.28 11.84
N GLN A 129 -4.90 -1.95 11.75
CA GLN A 129 -5.58 -1.10 12.75
C GLN A 129 -7.08 -0.92 12.45
N THR A 130 -7.52 -1.20 11.23
CA THR A 130 -8.94 -1.16 10.88
C THR A 130 -9.48 -2.58 10.86
N ASP A 131 -10.50 -2.88 11.66
CA ASP A 131 -11.07 -4.23 11.76
C ASP A 131 -11.33 -4.85 10.39
N ARG A 132 -12.03 -4.12 9.52
CA ARG A 132 -12.39 -4.55 8.16
C ARG A 132 -11.20 -5.00 7.28
N THR A 133 -9.99 -4.50 7.54
CA THR A 133 -8.76 -4.83 6.80
C THR A 133 -7.72 -5.54 7.65
N ARG A 134 -8.07 -5.98 8.85
CA ARG A 134 -7.13 -6.61 9.78
C ARG A 134 -6.58 -7.92 9.24
N LEU A 135 -7.43 -8.77 8.65
CA LEU A 135 -6.98 -10.04 8.06
C LEU A 135 -5.96 -9.86 6.91
N PRO A 136 -6.23 -9.07 5.84
CA PRO A 136 -5.23 -8.84 4.80
C PRO A 136 -3.99 -8.10 5.33
N GLY A 137 -4.12 -7.23 6.33
CA GLY A 137 -2.98 -6.61 7.00
C GLY A 137 -2.09 -7.62 7.72
N LEU A 138 -2.68 -8.56 8.46
CA LEU A 138 -1.94 -9.62 9.16
C LEU A 138 -1.19 -10.52 8.17
N VAL A 139 -1.91 -11.04 7.17
CA VAL A 139 -1.34 -11.91 6.14
C VAL A 139 -0.26 -11.17 5.34
N GLY A 140 -0.47 -9.89 5.04
CA GLY A 140 0.54 -9.09 4.36
C GLY A 140 1.81 -8.87 5.17
N LEU A 141 1.67 -8.62 6.47
CA LEU A 141 2.82 -8.44 7.35
C LEU A 141 3.61 -9.74 7.54
N THR A 142 2.95 -10.89 7.68
CA THR A 142 3.62 -12.19 7.80
C THR A 142 4.37 -12.55 6.53
N ILE A 143 3.76 -12.33 5.36
CA ILE A 143 4.40 -12.55 4.06
C ILE A 143 5.59 -11.61 3.88
N ALA A 144 5.45 -10.31 4.19
CA ALA A 144 6.56 -9.37 4.07
C ALA A 144 7.74 -9.75 4.97
N GLY A 145 7.48 -10.20 6.20
CA GLY A 145 8.50 -10.72 7.11
C GLY A 145 9.18 -11.99 6.60
N ALA A 146 8.42 -12.94 6.04
CA ALA A 146 8.97 -14.15 5.44
C ALA A 146 9.85 -13.85 4.22
N VAL A 147 9.41 -12.94 3.33
CA VAL A 147 10.17 -12.50 2.16
C VAL A 147 11.46 -11.78 2.58
N PHE A 148 11.38 -10.86 3.55
CA PHE A 148 12.56 -10.20 4.10
C PHE A 148 13.56 -11.21 4.68
N THR A 149 13.07 -12.19 5.43
CA THR A 149 13.91 -13.24 6.02
C THR A 149 14.62 -14.06 4.95
N LEU A 150 13.93 -14.46 3.87
CA LEU A 150 14.53 -15.20 2.76
C LEU A 150 15.58 -14.37 2.01
N PHE A 151 15.32 -13.07 1.82
CA PHE A 151 16.30 -12.15 1.24
C PHE A 151 17.52 -11.96 2.14
N MET A 152 17.33 -11.86 3.45
CA MET A 152 18.44 -11.79 4.41
C MET A 152 19.24 -13.09 4.47
N ILE A 153 18.60 -14.25 4.43
CA ILE A 153 19.28 -15.55 4.31
C ILE A 153 20.13 -15.58 3.04
N ASN A 154 19.61 -15.10 1.91
CA ASN A 154 20.36 -15.02 0.66
C ASN A 154 21.58 -14.10 0.79
N THR A 155 21.41 -12.90 1.37
CA THR A 155 22.49 -11.94 1.59
C THR A 155 23.56 -12.49 2.54
N ILE A 156 23.18 -13.09 3.66
CA ILE A 156 24.12 -13.68 4.64
C ILE A 156 24.83 -14.88 4.02
N THR A 157 24.10 -15.78 3.35
CA THR A 157 24.71 -16.94 2.68
C THR A 157 25.72 -16.50 1.63
N GLY A 158 25.35 -15.51 0.80
CA GLY A 158 26.22 -14.94 -0.21
C GLY A 158 27.43 -14.18 0.35
N MET A 159 27.34 -13.66 1.58
CA MET A 159 28.44 -12.96 2.26
C MET A 159 29.47 -13.93 2.84
N PHE A 160 29.03 -15.03 3.46
CA PHE A 160 29.90 -15.91 4.25
C PHE A 160 30.28 -17.22 3.57
N PHE A 161 29.43 -17.78 2.71
CA PHE A 161 29.56 -19.19 2.29
C PHE A 161 29.81 -19.39 0.79
N VAL A 162 29.66 -18.37 -0.06
CA VAL A 162 29.75 -18.52 -1.53
C VAL A 162 31.08 -17.98 -2.09
N PRO A 163 31.96 -18.83 -2.65
CA PRO A 163 33.21 -18.41 -3.29
C PRO A 163 33.02 -17.41 -4.45
N ARG A 164 34.07 -16.64 -4.78
CA ARG A 164 34.12 -15.77 -5.97
C ARG A 164 33.81 -16.60 -7.23
N GLY A 165 32.66 -16.34 -7.87
CA GLY A 165 32.21 -16.97 -9.12
C GLY A 165 31.01 -17.92 -9.03
N ALA A 166 30.70 -18.51 -7.87
CA ALA A 166 29.64 -19.53 -7.73
C ALA A 166 28.22 -18.96 -7.48
N TRP A 167 28.03 -17.67 -7.77
CA TRP A 167 26.85 -16.91 -7.34
C TRP A 167 25.54 -17.32 -8.02
N ASN A 168 25.60 -17.91 -9.21
CA ASN A 168 24.39 -18.32 -9.93
C ASN A 168 23.62 -19.46 -9.24
N GLN A 169 24.28 -20.29 -8.42
CA GLN A 169 23.64 -21.42 -7.74
C GLN A 169 22.97 -21.05 -6.40
N SER A 170 23.38 -19.95 -5.75
CA SER A 170 22.89 -19.55 -4.42
C SER A 170 21.55 -18.81 -4.42
N ASN A 171 20.93 -18.55 -5.58
CA ASN A 171 19.76 -17.66 -5.67
C ASN A 171 18.42 -18.33 -5.31
N ALA A 172 18.41 -19.57 -4.80
CA ALA A 172 17.18 -20.29 -4.47
C ALA A 172 16.34 -19.53 -3.42
N SER A 173 16.97 -19.00 -2.37
CA SER A 173 16.29 -18.22 -1.32
C SER A 173 15.74 -16.90 -1.88
N MET A 174 16.50 -16.19 -2.70
CA MET A 174 16.05 -14.96 -3.37
C MET A 174 14.86 -15.24 -4.29
N ARG A 175 14.95 -16.24 -5.18
CA ARG A 175 13.85 -16.64 -6.08
C ARG A 175 12.61 -17.04 -5.27
N SER A 176 12.78 -17.79 -4.19
CA SER A 176 11.70 -18.16 -3.27
C SER A 176 11.03 -16.92 -2.68
N GLY A 177 11.82 -15.94 -2.21
CA GLY A 177 11.31 -14.66 -1.70
C GLY A 177 10.50 -13.89 -2.74
N PHE A 178 10.97 -13.81 -4.00
CA PHE A 178 10.21 -13.18 -5.08
C PHE A 178 8.87 -13.86 -5.36
N TRP A 179 8.84 -15.19 -5.44
CA TRP A 179 7.62 -15.94 -5.68
C TRP A 179 6.61 -15.81 -4.53
N ILE A 180 7.08 -15.92 -3.29
CA ILE A 180 6.24 -15.73 -2.10
C ILE A 180 5.70 -14.29 -2.04
N GLY A 181 6.53 -13.29 -2.35
CA GLY A 181 6.10 -11.89 -2.37
C GLY A 181 5.06 -11.61 -3.45
N ALA A 182 5.32 -12.03 -4.70
CA ALA A 182 4.44 -11.80 -5.83
C ALA A 182 3.07 -12.47 -5.65
N MET A 183 3.06 -13.76 -5.29
CA MET A 183 1.81 -14.50 -5.05
C MET A 183 1.13 -14.08 -3.75
N GLY A 184 1.93 -13.68 -2.75
CA GLY A 184 1.41 -13.13 -1.51
C GLY A 184 0.60 -11.86 -1.74
N LEU A 185 1.05 -10.94 -2.60
CA LEU A 185 0.28 -9.77 -3.00
C LEU A 185 -1.07 -10.14 -3.63
N LEU A 186 -1.11 -11.17 -4.48
CA LEU A 186 -2.36 -11.68 -5.05
C LEU A 186 -3.29 -12.26 -3.97
N ALA A 187 -2.76 -13.05 -3.05
CA ALA A 187 -3.52 -13.62 -1.94
C ALA A 187 -4.09 -12.51 -1.02
N ILE A 188 -3.30 -11.50 -0.68
CA ILE A 188 -3.74 -10.34 0.11
C ILE A 188 -4.85 -9.57 -0.63
N GLY A 189 -4.69 -9.37 -1.94
CA GLY A 189 -5.71 -8.80 -2.82
C GLY A 189 -7.05 -9.54 -2.77
N CYS A 190 -7.01 -10.87 -2.78
CA CYS A 190 -8.19 -11.74 -2.64
C CYS A 190 -8.83 -11.64 -1.25
N LEU A 191 -8.04 -11.41 -0.20
CA LEU A 191 -8.52 -11.32 1.19
C LEU A 191 -9.14 -9.96 1.55
N PHE A 192 -9.00 -8.93 0.72
CA PHE A 192 -9.64 -7.65 1.00
C PHE A 192 -11.17 -7.77 1.13
N GLY A 193 -11.70 -7.23 2.23
CA GLY A 193 -13.12 -7.26 2.55
C GLY A 193 -13.64 -8.61 3.05
N ALA A 194 -12.77 -9.54 3.47
CA ALA A 194 -13.15 -10.83 4.03
C ALA A 194 -14.03 -10.71 5.30
N GLN A 195 -13.87 -9.65 6.09
CA GLN A 195 -14.63 -9.42 7.32
C GLN A 195 -15.97 -8.69 7.11
N ARG A 196 -16.43 -8.50 5.86
CA ARG A 196 -17.77 -7.96 5.61
C ARG A 196 -18.82 -9.06 5.78
N PRO A 197 -20.04 -8.75 6.29
CA PRO A 197 -21.09 -9.74 6.53
C PRO A 197 -21.54 -10.48 5.27
N LEU A 198 -21.42 -9.85 4.10
CA LEU A 198 -21.60 -10.47 2.79
C LEU A 198 -20.29 -11.13 2.34
N VAL A 199 -19.99 -12.29 2.93
CA VAL A 199 -18.81 -13.08 2.57
C VAL A 199 -18.98 -13.58 1.15
N ARG A 200 -18.00 -13.29 0.29
CA ARG A 200 -17.95 -13.81 -1.09
C ARG A 200 -17.05 -15.06 -1.09
N PRO A 201 -17.60 -16.28 -1.04
CA PRO A 201 -16.80 -17.50 -0.82
C PRO A 201 -15.79 -17.77 -1.94
N TRP A 202 -16.07 -17.32 -3.16
CA TRP A 202 -15.18 -17.49 -4.33
C TRP A 202 -13.79 -16.82 -4.18
N ARG A 203 -13.60 -15.90 -3.23
CA ARG A 203 -12.30 -15.28 -2.95
C ARG A 203 -11.24 -16.30 -2.53
N TRP A 204 -11.66 -17.34 -1.79
CA TRP A 204 -10.77 -18.39 -1.33
C TRP A 204 -10.18 -19.20 -2.47
N ILE A 205 -10.85 -19.27 -3.62
CA ILE A 205 -10.32 -19.90 -4.83
C ILE A 205 -9.01 -19.19 -5.24
N GLY A 206 -9.00 -17.86 -5.25
CA GLY A 206 -7.81 -17.08 -5.59
C GLY A 206 -6.67 -17.26 -4.58
N VAL A 207 -7.00 -17.33 -3.28
CA VAL A 207 -6.01 -17.59 -2.22
C VAL A 207 -5.40 -18.99 -2.36
N LEU A 208 -6.23 -20.01 -2.60
CA LEU A 208 -5.79 -21.39 -2.82
C LEU A 208 -4.94 -21.53 -4.09
N CYS A 209 -5.34 -20.85 -5.19
CA CYS A 209 -4.54 -20.83 -6.41
C CYS A 209 -3.19 -20.13 -6.20
N ALA A 210 -3.14 -19.00 -5.49
CA ALA A 210 -1.88 -18.33 -5.16
C ALA A 210 -0.98 -19.22 -4.29
N ALA A 211 -1.52 -19.89 -3.28
CA ALA A 211 -0.78 -20.82 -2.43
C ALA A 211 -0.26 -22.03 -3.23
N GLY A 212 -1.09 -22.59 -4.11
CA GLY A 212 -0.70 -23.68 -5.01
C GLY A 212 0.42 -23.27 -5.98
N ALA A 213 0.34 -22.05 -6.54
CA ALA A 213 1.38 -21.50 -7.40
C ALA A 213 2.71 -21.33 -6.66
N VAL A 214 2.68 -20.83 -5.41
CA VAL A 214 3.89 -20.76 -4.56
C VAL A 214 4.46 -22.14 -4.29
N ALA A 215 3.63 -23.10 -3.88
CA ALA A 215 4.08 -24.46 -3.57
C ALA A 215 4.75 -25.12 -4.78
N MET A 216 4.14 -24.99 -5.96
CA MET A 216 4.71 -25.46 -7.23
C MET A 216 6.03 -24.76 -7.55
N ALA A 217 6.07 -23.42 -7.49
CA ALA A 217 7.28 -22.65 -7.79
C ALA A 217 8.43 -22.99 -6.82
N LEU A 218 8.16 -23.09 -5.52
CA LEU A 218 9.16 -23.49 -4.53
C LEU A 218 9.65 -24.92 -4.78
N SER A 219 8.75 -25.85 -5.10
CA SER A 219 9.16 -27.22 -5.43
C SER A 219 10.08 -27.27 -6.66
N GLY A 220 9.80 -26.47 -7.69
CA GLY A 220 10.64 -26.36 -8.88
C GLY A 220 12.00 -25.70 -8.60
N ILE A 221 12.04 -24.68 -7.74
CA ILE A 221 13.27 -24.00 -7.34
C ILE A 221 14.20 -24.93 -6.55
N TRP A 222 13.67 -25.64 -5.54
CA TRP A 222 14.48 -26.42 -4.62
C TRP A 222 14.83 -27.82 -5.12
N ARG A 223 14.01 -28.41 -5.99
CA ARG A 223 14.29 -29.73 -6.60
C ARG A 223 14.94 -29.64 -7.98
N GLU A 224 15.12 -28.42 -8.49
CA GLU A 224 15.60 -28.17 -9.85
C GLU A 224 14.78 -28.89 -10.94
N ILE A 225 13.49 -29.16 -10.64
CA ILE A 225 12.59 -29.85 -11.57
C ILE A 225 12.04 -28.83 -12.57
N SER A 226 12.72 -28.66 -13.69
CA SER A 226 12.24 -27.87 -14.84
C SER A 226 11.30 -28.69 -15.73
N SER A 227 10.24 -29.26 -15.16
CA SER A 227 9.25 -29.96 -15.97
C SER A 227 8.32 -28.95 -16.66
N LYS A 228 8.32 -28.96 -18.00
CA LYS A 228 7.38 -28.17 -18.83
C LYS A 228 5.91 -28.23 -18.35
N PRO A 229 5.34 -29.38 -17.92
CA PRO A 229 3.96 -29.40 -17.43
C PRO A 229 3.78 -28.61 -16.11
N GLY A 230 4.75 -28.65 -15.20
CA GLY A 230 4.67 -27.94 -13.92
C GLY A 230 4.63 -26.41 -14.10
N GLU A 231 5.40 -25.90 -15.05
CA GLU A 231 5.40 -24.48 -15.41
C GLU A 231 4.03 -24.03 -15.94
N LYS A 232 3.44 -24.79 -16.87
CA LYS A 232 2.10 -24.50 -17.43
C LYS A 232 1.02 -24.48 -16.35
N ILE A 233 1.04 -25.44 -15.43
CA ILE A 233 0.09 -25.49 -14.30
C ILE A 233 0.29 -24.28 -13.38
N THR A 234 1.54 -23.94 -13.08
CA THR A 234 1.87 -22.78 -12.23
C THR A 234 1.31 -21.49 -12.84
N ILE A 235 1.51 -21.29 -14.14
CA ILE A 235 0.99 -20.12 -14.88
C ILE A 235 -0.55 -20.08 -14.84
N ALA A 236 -1.22 -21.21 -15.05
CA ALA A 236 -2.68 -21.28 -14.96
C ALA A 236 -3.19 -20.91 -13.54
N LEU A 237 -2.50 -21.36 -12.49
CA LEU A 237 -2.83 -20.98 -11.11
C LEU A 237 -2.63 -19.49 -10.84
N ILE A 238 -1.51 -18.91 -11.32
CA ILE A 238 -1.24 -17.46 -11.22
C ILE A 238 -2.36 -16.67 -11.92
N SER A 239 -2.73 -17.09 -13.12
CA SER A 239 -3.80 -16.49 -13.92
C SER A 239 -5.12 -16.44 -13.17
N VAL A 240 -5.55 -17.57 -12.59
CA VAL A 240 -6.78 -17.62 -11.78
C VAL A 240 -6.69 -16.74 -10.54
N ALA A 241 -5.58 -16.81 -9.80
CA ALA A 241 -5.35 -15.97 -8.63
C ALA A 241 -5.38 -14.47 -8.98
N GLY A 242 -4.76 -14.09 -10.10
CA GLY A 242 -4.73 -12.72 -10.61
C GLY A 242 -6.11 -12.19 -10.96
N VAL A 243 -6.90 -12.96 -11.70
CA VAL A 243 -8.28 -12.59 -12.07
C VAL A 243 -9.18 -12.47 -10.84
N VAL A 244 -9.10 -13.41 -9.89
CA VAL A 244 -9.88 -13.37 -8.64
C VAL A 244 -9.49 -12.17 -7.79
N CYS A 245 -8.19 -11.90 -7.65
CA CYS A 245 -7.66 -10.72 -6.96
C CYS A 245 -8.19 -9.43 -7.60
N TYR A 246 -8.05 -9.30 -8.91
CA TYR A 246 -8.48 -8.15 -9.69
C TYR A 246 -9.99 -7.92 -9.60
N ALA A 247 -10.79 -8.96 -9.80
CA ALA A 247 -12.24 -8.90 -9.65
C ALA A 247 -12.65 -8.50 -8.22
N ASN A 248 -11.98 -9.04 -7.20
CA ASN A 248 -12.26 -8.68 -5.82
C ASN A 248 -11.99 -7.19 -5.56
N LEU A 249 -10.84 -6.68 -5.99
CA LEU A 249 -10.45 -5.28 -5.81
C LEU A 249 -11.40 -4.32 -6.53
N LEU A 250 -11.77 -4.62 -7.78
CA LEU A 250 -12.74 -3.79 -8.52
C LEU A 250 -14.12 -3.78 -7.87
N LEU A 251 -14.59 -4.92 -7.35
CA LEU A 251 -15.88 -5.00 -6.68
C LEU A 251 -15.88 -4.42 -5.26
N LEU A 252 -14.73 -3.98 -4.75
CA LEU A 252 -14.62 -3.19 -3.51
C LEU A 252 -14.76 -1.69 -3.77
N LEU A 253 -14.55 -1.24 -5.01
CA LEU A 253 -14.77 0.14 -5.39
C LEU A 253 -16.26 0.45 -5.30
N SER A 254 -16.60 1.51 -4.57
CA SER A 254 -17.97 1.99 -4.42
C SER A 254 -18.42 2.69 -5.69
N VAL A 255 -18.99 1.92 -6.61
CA VAL A 255 -19.58 2.43 -7.86
C VAL A 255 -21.10 2.34 -7.76
N ARG A 256 -21.80 3.33 -8.34
CA ARG A 256 -23.26 3.40 -8.36
C ARG A 256 -23.86 2.15 -9.03
N ALA A 257 -25.04 1.72 -8.59
CA ALA A 257 -25.71 0.54 -9.12
C ALA A 257 -25.86 0.56 -10.65
N ARG A 258 -26.25 1.71 -11.22
CA ARG A 258 -26.39 1.92 -12.67
C ARG A 258 -25.08 1.84 -13.45
N GLN A 259 -23.93 1.97 -12.79
CA GLN A 259 -22.60 1.93 -13.42
C GLN A 259 -21.87 0.61 -13.13
N ARG A 260 -22.49 -0.32 -12.40
CA ARG A 260 -21.89 -1.64 -12.10
C ARG A 260 -21.66 -2.48 -13.35
N TRP A 261 -22.40 -2.25 -14.44
CA TRP A 261 -22.16 -2.93 -15.71
C TRP A 261 -20.72 -2.73 -16.18
N LEU A 262 -20.15 -1.52 -16.04
CA LEU A 262 -18.78 -1.23 -16.45
C LEU A 262 -17.76 -2.06 -15.66
N VAL A 263 -18.00 -2.24 -14.36
CA VAL A 263 -17.17 -3.08 -13.49
C VAL A 263 -17.21 -4.53 -13.97
N TYR A 264 -18.41 -5.07 -14.21
CA TYR A 264 -18.57 -6.46 -14.69
C TYR A 264 -17.98 -6.67 -16.09
N SER A 265 -18.17 -5.73 -17.02
CA SER A 265 -17.58 -5.77 -18.35
C SER A 265 -16.04 -5.77 -18.29
N THR A 266 -15.46 -4.95 -17.42
CA THR A 266 -14.00 -4.88 -17.25
C THR A 266 -13.45 -6.19 -16.65
N ILE A 267 -14.17 -6.79 -15.69
CA ILE A 267 -13.79 -8.10 -15.12
C ILE A 267 -13.90 -9.20 -16.17
N ALA A 268 -15.00 -9.25 -16.92
CA ALA A 268 -15.22 -10.25 -17.97
C ALA A 268 -14.12 -10.17 -19.03
N LEU A 269 -13.73 -8.95 -19.42
CA LEU A 269 -12.63 -8.74 -20.35
C LEU A 269 -11.30 -9.26 -19.79
N ALA A 270 -10.98 -8.98 -18.52
CA ALA A 270 -9.78 -9.51 -17.87
C ALA A 270 -9.75 -11.05 -17.85
N VAL A 271 -10.89 -11.69 -17.60
CA VAL A 271 -11.04 -13.16 -17.67
C VAL A 271 -10.74 -13.66 -19.08
N VAL A 272 -11.31 -13.04 -20.11
CA VAL A 272 -11.10 -13.41 -21.51
C VAL A 272 -9.63 -13.24 -21.87
N THR A 273 -9.02 -12.08 -21.61
CA THR A 273 -7.61 -11.81 -21.91
C THR A 273 -6.68 -12.83 -21.24
N THR A 274 -6.89 -13.10 -19.95
CA THR A 274 -6.08 -14.07 -19.20
C THR A 274 -6.26 -15.50 -19.75
N SER A 275 -7.47 -15.86 -20.16
CA SER A 275 -7.74 -17.15 -20.77
C SER A 275 -7.01 -17.31 -22.11
N LEU A 276 -7.02 -16.28 -22.96
CA LEU A 276 -6.27 -16.29 -24.23
C LEU A 276 -4.75 -16.41 -23.99
N VAL A 277 -4.20 -15.73 -22.98
CA VAL A 277 -2.79 -15.88 -22.58
C VAL A 277 -2.48 -17.32 -22.19
N ASN A 278 -3.32 -17.96 -21.37
CA ASN A 278 -3.13 -19.37 -21.02
C ASN A 278 -3.21 -20.30 -22.24
N VAL A 279 -4.10 -20.03 -23.19
CA VAL A 279 -4.20 -20.79 -24.45
C VAL A 279 -2.90 -20.70 -25.24
N ILE A 280 -2.31 -19.51 -25.38
CA ILE A 280 -1.01 -19.34 -26.06
C ILE A 280 0.08 -20.15 -25.35
N ILE A 281 0.19 -20.03 -24.03
CA ILE A 281 1.24 -20.69 -23.24
C ILE A 281 1.10 -22.22 -23.29
N ILE A 282 -0.13 -22.73 -23.31
CA ILE A 282 -0.38 -24.17 -23.41
C ILE A 282 -0.04 -24.68 -24.82
N HIS A 283 -0.36 -23.91 -25.87
CA HIS A 283 -0.24 -24.29 -27.28
C HIS A 283 0.96 -23.67 -28.01
N GLU A 284 2.00 -23.26 -27.29
CA GLU A 284 3.21 -22.55 -27.78
C GLU A 284 3.78 -23.08 -29.12
N GLN A 285 3.67 -24.38 -29.39
CA GLN A 285 4.16 -25.02 -30.63
C GLN A 285 3.27 -24.81 -31.87
N LYS A 286 2.01 -24.43 -31.73
CA LYS A 286 1.05 -24.37 -32.84
C LYS A 286 0.87 -22.98 -33.46
N PHE A 287 1.22 -21.93 -32.74
CA PHE A 287 0.99 -20.55 -33.18
C PHE A 287 2.33 -19.87 -33.51
N GLY A 288 2.95 -20.26 -34.62
CA GLY A 288 4.14 -19.59 -35.14
C GLY A 288 3.76 -18.31 -35.91
N GLY A 289 4.17 -17.14 -35.40
CA GLY A 289 4.13 -15.84 -36.09
C GLY A 289 2.76 -15.16 -36.20
N ASP A 290 2.71 -13.88 -35.83
CA ASP A 290 1.66 -12.89 -36.15
C ASP A 290 0.19 -13.34 -36.02
N SER A 291 -0.11 -14.12 -34.98
CA SER A 291 -1.45 -14.67 -34.80
C SER A 291 -2.46 -13.59 -34.40
N LEU A 292 -3.68 -13.65 -34.97
CA LEU A 292 -4.81 -12.82 -34.53
C LEU A 292 -5.05 -12.91 -33.00
N LEU A 293 -4.64 -14.02 -32.39
CA LEU A 293 -4.71 -14.29 -30.96
C LEU A 293 -3.81 -13.35 -30.14
N GLU A 294 -2.57 -13.10 -30.60
CA GLU A 294 -1.66 -12.15 -29.97
C GLU A 294 -2.21 -10.73 -30.04
N ARG A 295 -2.73 -10.32 -31.21
CA ARG A 295 -3.39 -9.02 -31.38
C ARG A 295 -4.63 -8.89 -30.49
N ALA A 296 -5.41 -9.95 -30.34
CA ALA A 296 -6.57 -9.99 -29.44
C ALA A 296 -6.16 -9.87 -27.96
N ILE A 297 -5.05 -10.49 -27.54
CA ILE A 297 -4.52 -10.34 -26.19
C ILE A 297 -4.08 -8.90 -25.95
N ILE A 298 -3.31 -8.30 -26.86
CA ILE A 298 -2.85 -6.92 -26.75
C ILE A 298 -4.05 -5.97 -26.65
N ALA A 299 -5.06 -6.12 -27.53
CA ALA A 299 -6.29 -5.35 -27.47
C ALA A 299 -7.03 -5.54 -26.13
N GLY A 300 -7.12 -6.78 -25.64
CA GLY A 300 -7.73 -7.13 -24.36
C GLY A 300 -7.02 -6.49 -23.17
N ILE A 301 -5.68 -6.44 -23.16
CA ILE A 301 -4.88 -5.78 -22.13
C ILE A 301 -5.18 -4.27 -22.13
N ILE A 302 -5.17 -3.62 -23.31
CA ILE A 302 -5.44 -2.17 -23.45
C ILE A 302 -6.86 -1.84 -22.95
N LEU A 303 -7.85 -2.62 -23.38
CA LEU A 303 -9.24 -2.44 -22.97
C LEU A 303 -9.44 -2.70 -21.46
N THR A 304 -8.75 -3.69 -20.88
CA THR A 304 -8.82 -3.98 -19.44
C THR A 304 -8.18 -2.85 -18.63
N ALA A 305 -7.02 -2.34 -19.06
CA ALA A 305 -6.33 -1.24 -18.40
C ALA A 305 -7.15 0.07 -18.44
N SER A 306 -7.70 0.41 -19.62
CA SER A 306 -8.57 1.58 -19.78
C SER A 306 -9.88 1.45 -19.00
N GLY A 307 -10.50 0.28 -18.97
CA GLY A 307 -11.65 -0.02 -18.11
C GLY A 307 -11.33 0.12 -16.62
N THR A 308 -10.16 -0.37 -16.18
CA THR A 308 -9.68 -0.20 -14.79
C THR A 308 -9.61 1.28 -14.42
N LEU A 309 -8.98 2.10 -15.29
CA LEU A 309 -8.82 3.52 -15.08
C LEU A 309 -10.18 4.23 -15.04
N ALA A 310 -11.07 3.91 -15.97
CA ALA A 310 -12.42 4.46 -16.00
C ALA A 310 -13.19 4.16 -14.70
N VAL A 311 -13.14 2.91 -14.22
CA VAL A 311 -13.75 2.53 -12.94
C VAL A 311 -13.09 3.26 -11.77
N ALA A 312 -11.77 3.41 -11.75
CA ALA A 312 -11.05 4.14 -10.70
C ALA A 312 -11.42 5.64 -10.68
N VAL A 313 -11.54 6.28 -11.84
CA VAL A 313 -11.99 7.68 -11.98
C VAL A 313 -13.42 7.82 -11.49
N LEU A 314 -14.34 6.95 -11.91
CA LEU A 314 -15.73 6.95 -11.43
C LEU A 314 -15.80 6.72 -9.92
N ALA A 315 -15.02 5.79 -9.37
CA ALA A 315 -14.95 5.54 -7.94
C ALA A 315 -14.43 6.77 -7.16
N ARG A 316 -13.52 7.55 -7.75
CA ARG A 316 -13.00 8.78 -7.16
C ARG A 316 -13.99 9.93 -7.25
N LEU A 317 -14.68 10.10 -8.38
CA LEU A 317 -15.70 11.13 -8.58
C LEU A 317 -16.92 10.90 -7.67
N HIS A 318 -17.27 9.64 -7.43
CA HIS A 318 -18.35 9.27 -6.51
C HIS A 318 -17.89 9.01 -5.09
N ARG A 319 -16.62 9.24 -4.77
CA ARG A 319 -16.19 9.14 -3.38
C ARG A 319 -17.03 10.19 -2.63
N PRO A 320 -17.84 9.78 -1.64
CA PRO A 320 -18.55 10.75 -0.82
C PRO A 320 -17.45 11.65 -0.28
N VAL A 321 -17.49 12.93 -0.69
CA VAL A 321 -16.63 13.93 -0.09
C VAL A 321 -17.04 13.84 1.37
N PRO A 322 -16.15 13.42 2.29
CA PRO A 322 -16.47 13.53 3.69
C PRO A 322 -16.74 15.01 3.87
N ILE A 323 -18.01 15.38 4.01
CA ILE A 323 -18.44 16.75 4.26
C ILE A 323 -17.87 16.99 5.64
N GLY A 324 -16.64 17.53 5.65
CA GLY A 324 -15.79 17.52 6.81
C GLY A 324 -16.37 18.49 7.79
N ARG A 325 -17.07 17.99 8.81
CA ARG A 325 -17.69 18.78 9.90
C ARG A 325 -18.82 19.65 9.34
N SER A 326 -20.04 19.72 9.88
CA SER A 326 -20.39 19.99 11.28
C SER A 326 -21.92 19.78 11.43
N ALA A 327 -22.33 18.67 12.01
CA ALA A 327 -23.36 18.76 13.04
C ALA A 327 -22.67 18.96 14.42
N GLU A 328 -21.50 18.35 14.61
CA GLU A 328 -20.70 18.43 15.83
C GLU A 328 -19.97 19.76 16.08
N GLU A 329 -19.79 20.64 15.07
CA GLU A 329 -19.19 21.98 15.28
C GLU A 329 -20.26 23.04 15.60
N ILE A 330 -21.56 22.73 15.43
CA ILE A 330 -22.64 23.56 15.95
C ILE A 330 -22.72 23.29 17.45
N ARG A 331 -21.81 23.88 18.23
CA ARG A 331 -21.74 23.65 19.68
C ARG A 331 -22.97 24.17 20.41
N GLU A 332 -23.58 25.24 19.90
CA GLU A 332 -24.67 25.95 20.56
C GLU A 332 -25.78 26.26 19.56
N ILE A 333 -27.02 26.04 19.99
CA ILE A 333 -28.23 26.42 19.24
C ILE A 333 -29.08 27.29 20.15
N THR A 334 -29.45 28.46 19.64
CA THR A 334 -30.42 29.30 20.32
C THR A 334 -31.82 28.74 20.11
N CYS A 335 -32.48 28.35 21.19
CA CYS A 335 -33.85 27.86 21.18
C CYS A 335 -34.75 28.75 22.05
N ILE A 336 -36.06 28.68 21.78
CA ILE A 336 -37.07 29.37 22.58
C ILE A 336 -37.83 28.29 23.36
N CYS A 337 -37.84 28.39 24.69
CA CYS A 337 -38.55 27.42 25.52
C CYS A 337 -40.07 27.48 25.21
N PRO A 338 -40.71 26.35 24.86
CA PRO A 338 -42.13 26.35 24.50
C PRO A 338 -43.06 26.71 25.67
N GLN A 339 -42.61 26.50 26.91
CA GLN A 339 -43.43 26.72 28.11
C GLN A 339 -43.34 28.16 28.63
N CYS A 340 -42.13 28.68 28.84
CA CYS A 340 -41.93 30.03 29.40
C CYS A 340 -41.57 31.10 28.35
N ARG A 341 -41.38 30.72 27.07
CA ARG A 341 -40.95 31.59 25.95
C ARG A 341 -39.60 32.27 26.12
N ARG A 342 -38.80 31.87 27.12
CA ARG A 342 -37.44 32.39 27.30
C ARG A 342 -36.53 31.88 26.17
N LYS A 343 -35.83 32.82 25.54
CA LYS A 343 -34.75 32.53 24.59
C LYS A 343 -33.50 32.14 25.37
N GLN A 344 -32.88 31.01 25.02
CA GLN A 344 -31.66 30.51 25.66
C GLN A 344 -30.79 29.76 24.66
N GLU A 345 -29.49 29.79 24.88
CA GLU A 345 -28.51 29.03 24.11
C GLU A 345 -28.31 27.67 24.79
N ILE A 346 -28.49 26.60 24.04
CA ILE A 346 -28.35 25.24 24.51
C ILE A 346 -27.20 24.57 23.75
N ALA A 347 -26.30 23.92 24.48
CA ALA A 347 -25.25 23.12 23.89
C ALA A 347 -25.86 21.88 23.18
N THR A 348 -25.45 21.60 21.94
CA THR A 348 -25.93 20.44 21.19
C THR A 348 -25.37 19.13 21.76
N GLY A 349 -26.14 18.04 21.64
CA GLY A 349 -25.70 16.70 22.07
C GLY A 349 -25.73 16.44 23.58
N GLN A 350 -26.20 17.40 24.39
CA GLN A 350 -26.41 17.22 25.83
C GLN A 350 -27.87 17.53 26.21
N LEU A 351 -28.35 16.86 27.26
CA LEU A 351 -29.64 17.16 27.88
C LEU A 351 -29.50 18.48 28.66
N ALA A 352 -30.14 19.55 28.18
CA ALA A 352 -30.12 20.84 28.84
C ALA A 352 -31.46 21.14 29.52
N GLU A 353 -31.43 21.91 30.60
CA GLU A 353 -32.64 22.33 31.31
C GLU A 353 -32.90 23.82 31.09
N CYS A 354 -34.18 24.20 30.94
CA CYS A 354 -34.54 25.59 30.81
C CYS A 354 -34.26 26.35 32.10
N SER A 355 -33.47 27.43 31.98
CA SER A 355 -33.04 28.27 33.11
C SER A 355 -34.16 28.94 33.91
N GLN A 356 -35.41 28.94 33.41
CA GLN A 356 -36.56 29.56 34.09
C GLN A 356 -37.56 28.55 34.64
N CYS A 357 -37.95 27.54 33.84
CA CYS A 357 -39.01 26.60 34.23
C CYS A 357 -38.53 25.16 34.44
N GLY A 358 -37.24 24.87 34.25
CA GLY A 358 -36.67 23.53 34.46
C GLY A 358 -37.02 22.50 33.36
N LEU A 359 -37.64 22.91 32.26
CA LEU A 359 -37.98 22.00 31.16
C LEU A 359 -36.70 21.39 30.55
N ARG A 360 -36.62 20.06 30.50
CA ARG A 360 -35.52 19.32 29.84
C ARG A 360 -35.70 19.34 28.33
N ILE A 361 -34.64 19.70 27.61
CA ILE A 361 -34.60 19.86 26.16
C ILE A 361 -33.36 19.11 25.65
N GLU A 362 -33.56 18.13 24.77
CA GLU A 362 -32.50 17.45 24.03
C GLU A 362 -32.55 17.93 22.57
N ILE A 363 -31.44 18.50 22.08
CA ILE A 363 -31.34 18.95 20.69
C ILE A 363 -30.44 17.97 19.93
N ARG A 364 -31.03 17.23 18.99
CA ARG A 364 -30.32 16.41 18.01
C ARG A 364 -30.36 17.09 16.65
N VAL A 365 -29.18 17.32 16.08
CA VAL A 365 -29.04 17.84 14.72
C VAL A 365 -28.64 16.69 13.83
N GLU A 366 -29.59 16.21 13.04
CA GLU A 366 -29.35 15.19 12.03
C GLU A 366 -29.37 15.85 10.65
N MET A 367 -28.35 15.57 9.84
CA MET A 367 -28.36 16.00 8.45
C MET A 367 -29.30 15.06 7.68
N PRO A 368 -30.35 15.55 7.01
CA PRO A 368 -31.24 14.69 6.25
C PRO A 368 -30.44 14.03 5.12
N VAL A 369 -30.39 12.70 5.13
CA VAL A 369 -29.74 11.89 4.10
C VAL A 369 -30.79 11.03 3.40
N CYS A 370 -30.55 10.75 2.12
CA CYS A 370 -31.42 9.89 1.34
C CYS A 370 -31.30 8.44 1.85
N PRO A 371 -32.39 7.76 2.23
CA PRO A 371 -32.32 6.41 2.81
C PRO A 371 -31.75 5.36 1.85
N GLU A 372 -31.90 5.55 0.54
CA GLU A 372 -31.39 4.61 -0.46
C GLU A 372 -29.91 4.78 -0.81
N CYS A 373 -29.41 6.01 -0.84
CA CYS A 373 -28.08 6.31 -1.40
C CYS A 373 -27.18 7.15 -0.49
N ASP A 374 -27.64 7.49 0.72
CA ASP A 374 -26.94 8.28 1.72
C ASP A 374 -26.55 9.70 1.22
N TYR A 375 -27.22 10.17 0.17
CA TYR A 375 -26.97 11.49 -0.39
C TYR A 375 -27.52 12.57 0.55
N PRO A 376 -26.72 13.57 0.94
CA PRO A 376 -27.19 14.65 1.80
C PRO A 376 -28.24 15.49 1.07
N LEU A 377 -29.44 15.54 1.64
CA LEU A 377 -30.59 16.22 1.05
C LEU A 377 -30.68 17.71 1.44
N HIS A 378 -29.81 18.17 2.34
CA HIS A 378 -29.74 19.58 2.72
C HIS A 378 -29.43 20.45 1.49
N ASN A 379 -30.05 21.64 1.43
CA ASN A 379 -29.95 22.61 0.31
C ASN A 379 -30.55 22.19 -1.05
N LEU A 380 -31.23 21.05 -1.15
CA LEU A 380 -31.97 20.73 -2.38
C LEU A 380 -33.28 21.53 -2.46
N LYS A 381 -33.50 22.21 -3.59
CA LYS A 381 -34.80 22.81 -3.90
C LYS A 381 -35.87 21.75 -4.26
N SER A 382 -35.44 20.58 -4.76
CA SER A 382 -36.33 19.48 -5.12
C SER A 382 -36.45 18.46 -3.99
N ARG A 383 -37.67 17.96 -3.74
CA ARG A 383 -37.89 16.81 -2.86
C ARG A 383 -37.35 15.49 -3.43
N ARG A 384 -37.05 15.41 -4.73
CA ARG A 384 -36.35 14.23 -5.29
C ARG A 384 -34.86 14.34 -5.03
N CYS A 385 -34.29 13.25 -4.52
CA CYS A 385 -32.87 13.04 -4.51
C CYS A 385 -32.36 13.10 -5.96
N PRO A 386 -31.41 13.98 -6.29
CA PRO A 386 -30.88 14.08 -7.66
C PRO A 386 -30.12 12.82 -8.07
N GLU A 387 -29.69 12.01 -7.09
CA GLU A 387 -28.88 10.82 -7.34
C GLU A 387 -29.70 9.56 -7.65
N CYS A 388 -30.64 9.19 -6.78
CA CYS A 388 -31.45 7.98 -6.99
C CYS A 388 -32.88 8.27 -7.46
N GLY A 389 -33.33 9.53 -7.39
CA GLY A 389 -34.71 9.91 -7.70
C GLY A 389 -35.71 9.67 -6.57
N HIS A 390 -35.28 9.12 -5.43
CA HIS A 390 -36.12 8.88 -4.25
C HIS A 390 -36.74 10.20 -3.75
N LEU A 391 -38.02 10.16 -3.36
CA LEU A 391 -38.76 11.33 -2.87
C LEU A 391 -38.55 11.48 -1.36
N ALA A 392 -37.80 12.50 -0.96
CA ALA A 392 -37.61 12.89 0.43
C ALA A 392 -38.95 13.31 1.06
N GLY A 393 -39.30 12.71 2.20
CA GLY A 393 -40.52 13.00 2.94
C GLY A 393 -41.77 12.23 2.48
N ALA A 394 -41.61 11.19 1.65
CA ALA A 394 -42.63 10.15 1.55
C ALA A 394 -42.48 9.25 2.79
N GLU A 395 -43.12 9.64 3.89
CA GLU A 395 -43.25 8.77 5.05
C GLU A 395 -43.95 7.47 4.63
N ALA A 396 -43.42 6.35 5.12
CA ALA A 396 -43.96 5.00 4.93
C ALA A 396 -45.16 4.74 5.85
#